data_AF-A0A527ZHV6-F1
#
_entry.id   AF-A0A527ZHV6-F1
#
_cell.length_a   1.000
_cell.length_b   1.000
_cell.length_c   1.000
_cell.angle_alpha   90.00
_cell.angle_beta   90.00
_cell.angle_gamma   90.00
#
_symmetry.space_group_name_H-M   'P 1'
#
loop_
_entity.id
_entity.type
_entity.pdbx_description
1 polymer ?
#
loop_
_entity_poly.entity_id
_entity_poly.type
_entity_poly.pdbx_seq_one_letter_code
_entity_poly.pdbx_strand_id
1 'polypeptide(L)'
;MSPDIEASLENRPLSSRVEALAGFGLSTADIACVLATDEQDLKATYAHELESGAIKANARVAESLYRKATGEGREAVTAAIFWLKTRARWKETSIHEL
;
A
#
# COMPACT_ATOMS: atom_id res chain seq x y z
N MET A 1 -24.17 -6.57 0.48
CA MET A 1 -23.12 -7.55 0.12
C MET A 1 -23.53 -8.86 0.83
N SER A 2 -23.61 -9.98 0.11
CA SER A 2 -24.26 -11.21 0.62
C SER A 2 -23.36 -11.92 1.67
N PRO A 3 -23.92 -12.42 2.79
CA PRO A 3 -23.17 -13.11 3.85
C PRO A 3 -22.34 -14.31 3.37
N ASP A 4 -22.79 -14.97 2.30
CA ASP A 4 -22.13 -16.15 1.72
C ASP A 4 -20.77 -15.84 1.06
N ILE A 5 -20.54 -14.59 0.66
CA ILE A 5 -19.24 -14.16 0.12
C ILE A 5 -18.21 -14.05 1.25
N GLU A 6 -18.61 -13.52 2.41
CA GLU A 6 -17.75 -13.37 3.59
C GLU A 6 -17.23 -14.73 4.10
N ALA A 7 -18.12 -15.74 4.17
CA ALA A 7 -17.76 -17.09 4.62
C ALA A 7 -16.79 -17.83 3.68
N SER A 8 -16.79 -17.51 2.38
CA SER A 8 -15.85 -18.06 1.39
C SER A 8 -14.47 -17.37 1.40
N LEU A 9 -14.42 -16.15 1.94
CA LEU A 9 -13.18 -15.36 2.09
C LEU A 9 -12.37 -15.81 3.32
N GLU A 10 -13.02 -16.31 4.38
CA GLU A 10 -12.41 -16.54 5.70
C GLU A 10 -11.43 -17.73 5.80
N ASN A 11 -11.36 -18.64 4.80
CA ASN A 11 -10.56 -19.87 4.93
C ASN A 11 -9.56 -20.10 3.79
N ARG A 12 -8.92 -19.03 3.32
CA ARG A 12 -7.88 -19.13 2.29
C ARG A 12 -6.48 -19.08 2.90
N PRO A 13 -5.72 -20.19 2.90
CA PRO A 13 -4.49 -20.31 3.70
C PRO A 13 -3.35 -19.37 3.26
N LEU A 14 -3.43 -18.79 2.05
CA LEU A 14 -2.37 -17.93 1.51
C LEU A 14 -2.72 -16.43 1.49
N SER A 15 -3.91 -16.01 1.93
CA SER A 15 -4.38 -14.62 1.76
C SER A 15 -3.38 -13.59 2.30
N SER A 16 -2.91 -13.75 3.54
CA SER A 16 -1.95 -12.82 4.14
C SER A 16 -0.61 -12.77 3.39
N ARG A 17 -0.18 -13.90 2.81
CA ARG A 17 1.08 -13.97 2.04
C ARG A 17 0.93 -13.30 0.68
N VAL A 18 -0.18 -13.56 -0.02
CA VAL A 18 -0.48 -12.93 -1.32
C VAL A 18 -0.56 -11.41 -1.16
N GLU A 19 -1.30 -10.93 -0.17
CA GLU A 19 -1.44 -9.50 0.12
C GLU A 19 -0.09 -8.84 0.43
N ALA A 20 0.75 -9.49 1.23
CA ALA A 20 2.07 -8.97 1.58
C ALA A 20 2.98 -8.88 0.35
N LEU A 21 3.07 -9.94 -0.45
CA LEU A 21 3.93 -9.97 -1.63
C LEU A 21 3.45 -8.98 -2.71
N ALA A 22 2.13 -8.85 -2.91
CA ALA A 22 1.57 -7.81 -3.78
C ALA A 22 1.87 -6.41 -3.25
N GLY A 23 1.80 -6.21 -1.92
CA GLY A 23 2.20 -4.96 -1.27
C GLY A 23 3.68 -4.61 -1.43
N PHE A 24 4.56 -5.60 -1.63
CA PHE A 24 5.97 -5.39 -1.96
C PHE A 24 6.19 -5.09 -3.46
N GLY A 25 5.14 -5.15 -4.28
CA GLY A 25 5.20 -4.83 -5.71
C GLY A 25 5.57 -6.00 -6.61
N LEU A 26 5.49 -7.25 -6.13
CA LEU A 26 5.71 -8.41 -6.98
C LEU A 26 4.56 -8.58 -7.99
N SER A 27 4.88 -9.08 -9.18
CA SER A 27 3.86 -9.44 -10.17
C SER A 27 3.10 -10.69 -9.73
N THR A 28 1.87 -10.89 -10.23
CA THR A 28 1.08 -12.09 -9.93
C THR A 28 1.82 -13.38 -10.33
N ALA A 29 2.57 -13.36 -11.43
CA ALA A 29 3.40 -14.48 -11.88
C ALA A 29 4.54 -14.79 -10.90
N ASP A 30 5.23 -13.77 -10.40
CA ASP A 30 6.30 -13.96 -9.40
C ASP A 30 5.73 -14.48 -8.07
N ILE A 31 4.56 -13.97 -7.66
CA ILE A 31 3.87 -14.45 -6.46
C ILE A 31 3.46 -15.92 -6.62
N ALA A 32 2.92 -16.29 -7.78
CA ALA A 32 2.56 -17.68 -8.10
C ALA A 32 3.79 -18.59 -8.04
N CYS A 33 4.92 -18.15 -8.59
CA CYS A 33 6.21 -18.85 -8.51
C CYS A 33 6.68 -19.03 -7.06
N VAL A 34 6.68 -17.95 -6.26
CA VAL A 34 7.11 -17.97 -4.84
C VAL A 34 6.22 -18.85 -3.96
N LEU A 35 4.92 -18.89 -4.26
CA LEU A 35 3.94 -19.67 -3.51
C LEU A 35 3.76 -21.10 -4.06
N ALA A 36 4.48 -21.46 -5.13
CA ALA A 36 4.38 -22.74 -5.82
C ALA A 36 2.93 -23.10 -6.20
N THR A 37 2.24 -22.14 -6.81
CA THR A 37 0.84 -22.26 -7.26
C THR A 37 0.69 -21.75 -8.70
N ASP A 38 -0.44 -22.04 -9.33
CA ASP A 38 -0.76 -21.50 -10.65
C ASP A 38 -1.21 -20.03 -10.58
N GLU A 39 -0.80 -19.22 -11.56
CA GLU A 39 -1.12 -17.80 -11.62
C GLU A 39 -2.62 -17.56 -11.82
N GLN A 40 -3.30 -18.39 -12.62
CA GLN A 40 -4.72 -18.28 -12.88
C GLN A 40 -5.53 -18.60 -11.64
N ASP A 41 -5.15 -19.63 -10.88
CA ASP A 41 -5.75 -19.96 -9.59
C ASP A 41 -5.55 -18.82 -8.58
N LEU A 42 -4.37 -18.19 -8.59
CA LEU A 42 -4.08 -17.05 -7.72
C LEU A 42 -4.99 -15.85 -8.04
N LYS A 43 -5.19 -15.54 -9.32
CA LYS A 43 -6.11 -14.47 -9.76
C LYS A 43 -7.56 -14.78 -9.40
N ALA A 44 -8.00 -16.03 -9.59
CA ALA A 44 -9.38 -16.42 -9.30
C ALA A 44 -9.67 -16.41 -7.79
N THR A 45 -8.72 -16.87 -6.98
CA THR A 45 -8.92 -17.10 -5.54
C THR A 45 -8.53 -15.89 -4.70
N TYR A 46 -7.55 -15.08 -5.11
CA TYR A 46 -6.94 -14.02 -4.30
C TYR A 46 -6.91 -12.64 -5.00
N ALA A 47 -7.85 -12.38 -5.92
CA ALA A 47 -7.94 -11.08 -6.61
C ALA A 47 -7.95 -9.88 -5.65
N HIS A 48 -8.71 -9.98 -4.56
CA HIS A 48 -8.82 -8.91 -3.57
C HIS A 48 -7.49 -8.64 -2.85
N GLU A 49 -6.76 -9.68 -2.48
CA GLU A 49 -5.46 -9.58 -1.80
C GLU A 49 -4.38 -9.01 -2.75
N LEU A 50 -4.42 -9.40 -4.03
CA LEU A 50 -3.55 -8.85 -5.07
C LEU A 50 -3.77 -7.35 -5.28
N GLU A 51 -5.02 -6.91 -5.32
CA GLU A 51 -5.36 -5.49 -5.48
C GLU A 51 -5.09 -4.69 -4.20
N SER A 52 -5.56 -5.19 -3.06
CA SER A 52 -5.49 -4.47 -1.79
C SER A 52 -4.08 -4.41 -1.21
N GLY A 53 -3.18 -5.34 -1.58
CA GLY A 53 -1.79 -5.37 -1.10
C GLY A 53 -1.06 -4.05 -1.35
N ALA A 54 -1.07 -3.54 -2.57
CA ALA A 54 -0.42 -2.28 -2.93
C ALA A 54 -1.05 -1.07 -2.22
N ILE A 55 -2.38 -1.06 -2.10
CA ILE A 55 -3.13 -0.01 -1.40
C ILE A 55 -2.74 0.03 0.08
N LYS A 56 -2.74 -1.12 0.74
CA LYS A 56 -2.39 -1.26 2.16
C LYS A 56 -0.92 -0.93 2.42
N ALA A 57 -0.01 -1.34 1.53
CA ALA A 57 1.41 -0.99 1.63
C ALA A 57 1.61 0.53 1.57
N ASN A 58 1.00 1.19 0.59
CA ASN A 58 1.04 2.65 0.48
C ASN A 58 0.42 3.34 1.70
N ALA A 59 -0.70 2.84 2.22
CA ALA A 59 -1.33 3.38 3.42
C ALA A 59 -0.43 3.27 4.65
N ARG A 60 0.27 2.15 4.84
CA ARG A 60 1.23 1.96 5.96
C ARG A 60 2.41 2.92 5.88
N VAL A 61 2.96 3.14 4.67
CA VAL A 61 4.03 4.13 4.47
C VAL A 61 3.51 5.55 4.75
N ALA A 62 2.31 5.87 4.26
CA ALA A 62 1.68 7.17 4.52
C ALA A 62 1.41 7.41 6.01
N GLU A 63 0.96 6.39 6.74
CA GLU A 63 0.74 6.45 8.19
C GLU A 63 2.07 6.68 8.95
N SER A 64 3.12 5.93 8.60
CA SER A 64 4.46 6.12 9.16
C SER A 64 4.96 7.55 8.96
N LEU A 65 4.81 8.07 7.73
CA LEU A 65 5.21 9.43 7.40
C LEU A 65 4.37 10.47 8.17
N TYR A 66 3.06 10.26 8.28
CA TYR A 66 2.17 11.13 9.06
C TYR A 66 2.62 11.20 10.52
N ARG A 67 2.87 10.05 11.17
CA ARG A 67 3.34 10.01 12.57
C ARG A 67 4.67 10.75 12.74
N LYS A 68 5.59 10.62 11.78
CA LYS A 68 6.85 11.39 11.76
C LYS A 68 6.58 12.89 11.62
N ALA A 69 5.71 13.28 10.69
CA ALA A 69 5.38 14.69 10.42
C ALA A 69 4.68 15.39 11.59
N THR A 70 3.90 14.65 12.40
CA THR A 70 3.19 15.19 13.57
C THR A 70 3.93 14.95 14.89
N GLY A 71 5.11 14.35 14.85
CA GLY A 71 5.94 14.07 16.03
C GLY A 71 6.94 15.18 16.34
N GLU A 72 7.93 14.84 17.15
CA GLU A 72 9.03 15.73 17.53
C GLU A 72 10.36 15.29 16.88
N GLY A 73 11.36 16.17 16.90
CA GLY A 73 12.71 15.89 16.42
C GLY A 73 13.00 16.39 15.00
N ARG A 74 14.26 16.24 14.57
CA ARG A 74 14.78 16.83 13.32
C ARG A 74 14.05 16.34 12.06
N GLU A 75 13.62 15.09 12.04
CA GLU A 75 12.91 14.51 10.89
C GLU A 75 11.47 15.00 10.76
N ALA A 76 10.84 15.50 11.83
CA ALA A 76 9.44 15.88 11.85
C ALA A 76 9.16 17.07 10.92
N VAL A 77 10.00 18.11 10.98
CA VAL A 77 9.86 19.30 10.13
C VAL A 77 10.02 18.94 8.65
N THR A 78 11.00 18.10 8.30
CA THR A 78 11.21 17.65 6.91
C THR A 78 10.01 16.86 6.40
N ALA A 79 9.49 15.91 7.19
CA ALA A 79 8.30 15.14 6.83
C ALA A 79 7.05 16.02 6.68
N ALA A 80 6.85 16.99 7.57
CA ALA A 80 5.75 17.95 7.52
C ALA A 80 5.81 18.85 6.27
N ILE A 81 6.98 19.41 5.95
CA ILE A 81 7.18 20.22 4.73
C ILE A 81 6.87 19.38 3.49
N PHE A 82 7.41 18.17 3.40
CA PHE A 82 7.13 17.27 2.28
C PHE A 82 5.64 16.95 2.16
N TRP A 83 4.96 16.66 3.27
CA TRP A 83 3.51 16.40 3.30
C TRP A 83 2.70 17.60 2.81
N LEU A 84 2.99 18.80 3.31
CA LEU A 84 2.26 20.02 2.92
C LEU A 84 2.47 20.35 1.44
N LYS A 85 3.67 20.12 0.90
CA LYS A 85 3.93 20.28 -0.54
C LYS A 85 3.17 19.26 -1.39
N THR A 86 3.25 17.97 -1.05
CA THR A 86 2.73 16.88 -1.89
C THR A 86 1.22 16.68 -1.75
N ARG A 87 0.69 16.78 -0.53
CA ARG A 87 -0.72 16.46 -0.22
C ARG A 87 -1.58 17.70 0.01
N ALA A 88 -1.09 18.73 0.71
CA ALA A 88 -1.80 20.01 0.85
C ALA A 88 -1.55 20.97 -0.32
N ARG A 89 -0.71 20.57 -1.29
CA ARG A 89 -0.43 21.31 -2.53
C ARG A 89 0.19 22.68 -2.31
N TRP A 90 0.90 22.87 -1.19
CA TRP A 90 1.66 24.09 -0.94
C TRP A 90 2.79 24.22 -1.97
N LYS A 91 3.00 25.43 -2.45
CA LYS A 91 4.06 25.77 -3.39
C LYS A 91 4.90 26.88 -2.79
N GLU A 92 6.20 26.84 -3.05
CA GLU A 92 7.06 27.97 -2.73
C GLU A 92 6.79 29.10 -3.72
N THR A 93 6.76 30.33 -3.22
CA THR A 93 6.72 31.52 -4.07
C THR A 93 8.12 31.76 -4.62
N SER A 94 8.28 31.76 -5.95
CA SER A 94 9.51 32.18 -6.61
C SER A 94 9.30 33.58 -7.18
N ILE A 95 10.04 34.57 -6.66
CA ILE A 95 10.07 35.94 -7.20
C ILE A 95 11.38 36.08 -7.97
N HIS A 96 11.31 36.48 -9.23
CA HIS A 96 12.46 36.86 -10.03
C HIS A 96 12.51 38.38 -10.11
N GLU A 97 13.52 38.98 -9.49
CA GLU A 97 13.77 40.42 -9.56
C GLU A 97 14.60 40.73 -10.81
N LEU A 98 14.20 41.78 -11.55
CA LEU A 98 14.83 42.26 -12.79
C LEU A 98 15.91 43.31 -12.51
#